data_AF-A0A1G3RBY9-F1
#
_entry.id   AF-A0A1G3RBY9-F1
#
_cell.length_a   1.000
_cell.length_b   1.000
_cell.length_c   1.000
_cell.angle_alpha   90.00
_cell.angle_beta   90.00
_cell.angle_gamma   90.00
#
_symmetry.space_group_name_H-M   'P 1'
#
loop_
_entity.id
_entity.type
_entity.pdbx_description
1 polymer ?
#
loop_
_entity_poly.entity_id
_entity_poly.type
_entity_poly.pdbx_seq_one_letter_code
_entity_poly.pdbx_strand_id
1 'polypeptide(L)'
;MLLLGKPIRYLFRLRPVNTRAVPRSGGAILVANHVTLFDPIWIYDVLRRPVYFVATEELFRGRLLGGIMRWVGAFPKRKAASDLKTMRNMMQVLGSGGLLGLYPEGVRTWDGTNGPLIPTIARLIRRMKVPVYTCRLEGGYLAWPRWASKWRRIPVRMVFSRLYAREDIPESEQQILSDIARAIEIRDYQLPIDDPRHHFTGLAAGLSKVLYRCPNCYTVEGLGAVRPLSTNQIECRSCFSTWRVDLASRVTPVDEHGRDVGESHTVAEWYRRIRDLPLTPIRSALAPLNPGEKLFLVSRAHFLFREKRFPRLRLFAFGRALLTDRRLLFKGKAGIRLDAPLAELDSLSVEPGDKLHFVFRGLLYRIPFRRESPLKWMDALQTLRAPSAGRPGAPAPVSATAG
;
A
#
# COMPACT_ATOMS: atom_id res chain seq x y z
N MET A 1 -27.44 -4.59 18.35
CA MET A 1 -27.93 -3.19 18.43
C MET A 1 -26.86 -2.28 17.78
N LEU A 2 -26.77 -2.05 16.47
CA LEU A 2 -27.69 -1.66 15.38
C LEU A 2 -27.99 -0.14 15.22
N LEU A 3 -27.11 0.77 15.68
CA LEU A 3 -27.25 2.22 15.42
C LEU A 3 -26.06 2.91 14.70
N LEU A 4 -24.92 2.24 14.50
CA LEU A 4 -23.75 2.83 13.82
C LEU A 4 -23.68 2.62 12.29
N GLY A 5 -24.55 1.80 11.69
CA GLY A 5 -24.38 1.44 10.27
C GLY A 5 -24.89 2.45 9.24
N LYS A 6 -26.01 3.14 9.52
CA LYS A 6 -26.50 4.23 8.66
C LYS A 6 -25.50 5.40 8.54
N PRO A 7 -24.86 5.87 9.62
CA PRO A 7 -23.90 6.97 9.51
C PRO A 7 -22.63 6.56 8.76
N ILE A 8 -22.10 5.34 8.90
CA ILE A 8 -20.90 4.90 8.16
C ILE A 8 -21.18 4.86 6.66
N ARG A 9 -22.30 4.27 6.23
CA ARG A 9 -22.67 4.20 4.80
C ARG A 9 -22.90 5.58 4.20
N TYR A 10 -23.57 6.48 4.93
CA TYR A 10 -23.80 7.84 4.48
C TYR A 10 -22.52 8.67 4.47
N LEU A 11 -21.66 8.51 5.48
CA LEU A 11 -20.36 9.15 5.56
C LEU A 11 -19.54 8.73 4.34
N PHE A 12 -19.21 7.45 4.21
CA PHE A 12 -18.34 6.93 3.15
C PHE A 12 -19.01 6.72 1.78
N ARG A 13 -20.29 7.12 1.64
CA ARG A 13 -21.12 6.91 0.42
C ARG A 13 -21.03 5.47 -0.12
N LEU A 14 -21.10 4.49 0.79
CA LEU A 14 -21.00 3.08 0.46
C LEU A 14 -22.27 2.61 -0.28
N ARG A 15 -22.08 1.98 -1.44
CA ARG A 15 -23.13 1.40 -2.28
C ARG A 15 -22.95 -0.12 -2.35
N PRO A 16 -23.58 -0.88 -1.45
CA PRO A 16 -23.49 -2.33 -1.47
C PRO A 16 -24.23 -2.90 -2.68
N VAL A 17 -23.62 -3.86 -3.38
CA VAL A 17 -24.18 -4.53 -4.56
C VAL A 17 -24.11 -6.04 -4.35
N ASN A 18 -25.24 -6.72 -4.53
CA ASN A 18 -25.34 -8.19 -4.46
C ASN A 18 -24.87 -8.82 -3.12
N THR A 19 -25.13 -8.17 -1.99
CA THR A 19 -24.74 -8.68 -0.66
C THR A 19 -25.33 -10.05 -0.32
N ARG A 20 -26.45 -10.42 -0.96
CA ARG A 20 -27.11 -11.73 -0.81
C ARG A 20 -26.29 -12.90 -1.35
N ALA A 21 -25.29 -12.64 -2.20
CA ALA A 21 -24.38 -13.69 -2.67
C ALA A 21 -23.59 -14.32 -1.52
N VAL A 22 -23.25 -13.55 -0.49
CA VAL A 22 -22.55 -14.05 0.69
C VAL A 22 -23.58 -14.60 1.69
N PRO A 23 -23.47 -15.87 2.13
CA PRO A 23 -24.42 -16.46 3.07
C PRO A 23 -24.35 -15.75 4.42
N ARG A 24 -25.42 -15.83 5.21
CA ARG A 24 -25.48 -15.20 6.55
C ARG A 24 -24.75 -16.02 7.62
N SER A 25 -24.53 -17.31 7.37
CA SER A 25 -23.87 -18.27 8.26
C SER A 25 -23.07 -19.30 7.43
N GLY A 26 -22.34 -20.20 8.10
CA GLY A 26 -21.56 -21.26 7.46
C GLY A 26 -20.13 -20.85 7.08
N GLY A 27 -19.17 -21.74 7.29
CA GLY A 27 -17.74 -21.46 7.09
C GLY A 27 -17.44 -21.11 5.64
N ALA A 28 -16.83 -19.95 5.39
CA ALA A 28 -16.51 -19.50 4.04
C ALA A 28 -15.30 -18.54 4.02
N ILE A 29 -14.71 -18.37 2.84
CA ILE A 29 -13.63 -17.39 2.60
C ILE A 29 -14.20 -16.22 1.81
N LEU A 30 -13.86 -14.99 2.20
CA LEU A 30 -14.11 -13.77 1.45
C LEU A 30 -12.77 -13.16 1.00
N VAL A 31 -12.57 -13.04 -0.31
CA VAL A 31 -11.39 -12.40 -0.90
C VAL A 31 -11.75 -11.00 -1.40
N ALA A 32 -10.94 -10.00 -1.09
CA ALA A 32 -11.20 -8.62 -1.51
C ALA A 32 -9.92 -7.93 -2.00
N ASN A 33 -10.07 -6.91 -2.85
CA ASN A 33 -8.99 -5.97 -3.14
C ASN A 33 -8.73 -5.08 -1.93
N HIS A 34 -7.46 -4.69 -1.73
CA HIS A 34 -7.09 -3.84 -0.61
C HIS A 34 -6.78 -2.42 -1.07
N VAL A 35 -7.78 -1.54 -0.97
CA VAL A 35 -7.73 -0.18 -1.51
C VAL A 35 -7.71 0.92 -0.45
N THR A 36 -8.31 0.71 0.74
CA THR A 36 -8.31 1.67 1.85
C THR A 36 -8.00 1.02 3.20
N LEU A 37 -7.77 1.83 4.24
CA LEU A 37 -7.62 1.30 5.61
C LEU A 37 -8.97 0.80 6.17
N PHE A 38 -10.07 1.31 5.62
CA PHE A 38 -11.41 1.09 6.14
C PHE A 38 -12.13 -0.08 5.48
N ASP A 39 -11.54 -0.71 4.45
CA ASP A 39 -12.13 -1.85 3.75
C ASP A 39 -12.69 -2.92 4.71
N PRO A 40 -11.97 -3.36 5.79
CA PRO A 40 -12.51 -4.35 6.72
C PRO A 40 -13.77 -3.87 7.46
N ILE A 41 -13.79 -2.60 7.85
CA ILE A 41 -14.90 -1.97 8.59
C ILE A 41 -16.11 -1.82 7.67
N TRP A 42 -15.89 -1.41 6.42
CA TRP A 42 -16.95 -1.25 5.43
C TRP A 42 -17.59 -2.59 5.05
N ILE A 43 -16.77 -3.64 4.84
CA ILE A 43 -17.26 -5.00 4.56
C ILE A 43 -18.10 -5.52 5.72
N TYR A 44 -17.61 -5.37 6.96
CA TYR A 44 -18.35 -5.76 8.17
C TYR A 44 -19.71 -5.05 8.25
N ASP A 45 -19.74 -3.73 8.07
CA ASP A 45 -20.99 -2.95 8.14
C ASP A 45 -21.98 -3.32 7.04
N VAL A 46 -21.48 -3.54 5.82
CA VAL A 46 -22.33 -3.86 4.66
C VAL A 46 -22.96 -5.24 4.77
N LEU A 47 -22.18 -6.26 5.11
CA LEU A 47 -22.66 -7.63 5.21
C LEU A 47 -23.50 -7.89 6.46
N ARG A 48 -23.32 -7.07 7.52
CA ARG A 48 -23.91 -7.33 8.85
C ARG A 48 -23.59 -8.73 9.37
N ARG A 49 -22.41 -9.23 8.99
CA ARG A 49 -21.84 -10.52 9.37
C ARG A 49 -20.37 -10.29 9.75
N PRO A 50 -19.89 -10.80 10.90
CA PRO A 50 -18.49 -10.71 11.27
C PRO A 50 -17.58 -11.32 10.19
N VAL A 51 -16.58 -10.55 9.76
CA VAL A 51 -15.57 -10.98 8.80
C VAL A 51 -14.20 -10.93 9.46
N TYR A 52 -13.60 -12.10 9.63
CA TYR A 52 -12.38 -12.25 10.39
C TYR A 52 -11.17 -12.03 9.48
N PHE A 53 -10.74 -10.77 9.34
CA PHE A 53 -9.57 -10.46 8.53
C PHE A 53 -8.26 -10.79 9.26
N VAL A 54 -7.31 -11.30 8.49
CA VAL A 54 -5.93 -11.49 8.94
C VAL A 54 -5.23 -10.13 8.88
N ALA A 55 -4.94 -9.54 10.03
CA ALA A 55 -4.32 -8.23 10.11
C ALA A 55 -2.96 -8.31 10.82
N THR A 56 -2.03 -7.41 10.50
CA THR A 56 -0.75 -7.35 11.22
C THR A 56 -1.01 -7.05 12.70
N GLU A 57 -0.27 -7.71 13.60
CA GLU A 57 -0.40 -7.54 15.06
C GLU A 57 -0.29 -6.08 15.53
N GLU A 58 0.26 -5.19 14.69
CA GLU A 58 0.38 -3.77 14.99
C GLU A 58 -0.91 -2.97 14.97
N LEU A 59 -1.84 -3.33 14.09
CA LEU A 59 -3.13 -2.64 13.99
C LEU A 59 -3.95 -2.80 15.28
N PHE A 60 -3.66 -3.84 16.06
CA PHE A 60 -4.32 -4.17 17.33
C PHE A 60 -3.85 -3.36 18.55
N ARG A 61 -2.85 -2.48 18.40
CA ARG A 61 -2.21 -1.81 19.54
C ARG A 61 -2.80 -0.45 19.93
N GLY A 62 -3.28 0.35 18.98
CA GLY A 62 -3.90 1.64 19.33
C GLY A 62 -5.13 1.37 20.21
N ARG A 63 -5.36 2.13 21.29
CA ARG A 63 -6.57 1.90 22.12
C ARG A 63 -7.85 1.96 21.27
N LEU A 64 -7.90 2.95 20.37
CA LEU A 64 -8.99 3.11 19.41
C LEU A 64 -8.88 2.12 18.24
N LEU A 65 -7.81 2.18 17.44
CA LEU A 65 -7.66 1.33 16.24
C LEU A 65 -7.67 -0.17 16.58
N GLY A 66 -7.02 -0.57 17.65
CA GLY A 66 -6.99 -1.96 18.11
C GLY A 66 -8.29 -2.42 18.75
N GLY A 67 -9.03 -1.51 19.40
CA GLY A 67 -10.43 -1.75 19.77
C GLY A 67 -11.30 -2.01 18.54
N ILE A 68 -11.16 -1.18 17.50
CA ILE A 68 -11.88 -1.34 16.22
C ILE A 68 -11.49 -2.64 15.53
N MET A 69 -10.19 -2.97 15.43
CA MET A 69 -9.73 -4.22 14.80
C MET A 69 -10.30 -5.46 15.50
N ARG A 70 -10.31 -5.47 16.85
CA ARG A 70 -10.96 -6.55 17.62
C ARG A 70 -12.48 -6.56 17.40
N TRP A 71 -13.11 -5.39 17.35
CA TRP A 71 -14.55 -5.25 17.14
C TRP A 71 -15.02 -5.74 15.77
N VAL A 72 -14.24 -5.51 14.70
CA VAL A 72 -14.55 -6.03 13.36
C VAL A 72 -14.19 -7.50 13.16
N GLY A 73 -13.70 -8.19 14.20
CA GLY A 73 -13.34 -9.61 14.15
C GLY A 73 -11.97 -9.90 13.55
N ALA A 74 -11.12 -8.90 13.31
CA ALA A 74 -9.77 -9.18 12.80
C ALA A 74 -8.95 -9.94 13.86
N PHE A 75 -8.05 -10.83 13.43
CA PHE A 75 -7.09 -11.49 14.33
C PHE A 75 -5.63 -11.26 13.90
N PRO A 76 -4.70 -11.14 14.86
CA PRO A 76 -3.33 -10.76 14.58
C PRO A 76 -2.53 -11.89 13.92
N LYS A 77 -1.87 -11.58 12.79
CA LYS A 77 -0.80 -12.38 12.18
C LYS A 77 0.56 -11.78 12.52
N ARG A 78 1.50 -12.66 12.88
CA ARG A 78 2.91 -12.31 13.09
C ARG A 78 3.66 -12.42 11.76
N LYS A 79 4.50 -11.43 11.45
CA LYS A 79 5.37 -11.45 10.25
C LYS A 79 6.55 -12.44 10.37
N ALA A 80 6.88 -12.88 11.59
CA ALA A 80 8.09 -13.67 11.88
C ALA A 80 7.86 -14.90 12.78
N ALA A 81 6.61 -15.29 13.10
CA ALA A 81 6.36 -16.45 13.97
C ALA A 81 5.34 -17.41 13.36
N SER A 82 5.79 -18.65 13.16
CA SER A 82 5.09 -19.89 12.78
C SER A 82 3.72 -19.72 12.10
N ASP A 83 3.69 -20.01 10.81
CA ASP A 83 2.51 -20.17 9.95
C ASP A 83 1.39 -21.02 10.62
N LEU A 84 1.79 -21.98 11.45
CA LEU A 84 0.91 -22.91 12.16
C LEU A 84 -0.15 -22.25 13.07
N LYS A 85 0.19 -21.22 13.86
CA LYS A 85 -0.79 -20.57 14.75
C LYS A 85 -1.86 -19.82 13.95
N THR A 86 -1.42 -19.11 12.92
CA THR A 86 -2.33 -18.38 12.01
C THR A 86 -3.25 -19.37 11.31
N MET A 87 -2.70 -20.48 10.79
CA MET A 87 -3.48 -21.55 10.16
C MET A 87 -4.51 -22.18 11.12
N ARG A 88 -4.13 -22.50 12.36
CA ARG A 88 -5.07 -23.03 13.37
C ARG A 88 -6.23 -22.06 13.64
N ASN A 89 -5.93 -20.77 13.79
CA ASN A 89 -6.97 -19.75 13.99
C ASN A 89 -7.92 -19.66 12.78
N MET A 90 -7.39 -19.71 11.55
CA MET A 90 -8.20 -19.74 10.34
C MET A 90 -9.12 -20.96 10.30
N MET A 91 -8.59 -22.15 10.61
CA MET A 91 -9.38 -23.38 10.69
C MET A 91 -10.49 -23.29 11.74
N GLN A 92 -10.19 -22.73 12.92
CA GLN A 92 -11.17 -22.54 13.98
C GLN A 92 -12.30 -21.60 13.54
N VAL A 93 -11.98 -20.46 12.92
CA VAL A 93 -12.97 -19.52 12.38
C VAL A 93 -13.88 -20.21 11.36
N LEU A 94 -13.31 -20.97 10.43
CA LEU A 94 -14.09 -21.67 9.41
C LEU A 94 -14.95 -22.79 10.02
N GLY A 95 -14.38 -23.58 10.92
CA GLY A 95 -15.06 -24.68 11.62
C GLY A 95 -16.20 -24.21 12.51
N SER A 96 -16.11 -23.00 13.08
CA SER A 96 -17.20 -22.38 13.85
C SER A 96 -18.24 -21.65 12.99
N GLY A 97 -18.21 -21.82 11.66
CA GLY A 97 -19.15 -21.18 10.74
C GLY A 97 -18.87 -19.69 10.45
N GLY A 98 -17.66 -19.22 10.75
CA GLY A 98 -17.23 -17.83 10.52
C GLY A 98 -16.85 -17.54 9.07
N LEU A 99 -16.80 -16.24 8.72
CA LEU A 99 -16.35 -15.76 7.41
C LEU A 99 -14.90 -15.27 7.51
N LEU A 100 -13.96 -15.98 6.90
CA LEU A 100 -12.54 -15.62 6.90
C LEU A 100 -12.26 -14.59 5.80
N GLY A 101 -11.79 -13.40 6.16
CA GLY A 101 -11.45 -12.33 5.21
C GLY A 101 -9.98 -12.36 4.80
N LEU A 102 -9.71 -12.31 3.50
CA LEU A 102 -8.36 -12.31 2.94
C LEU A 102 -8.16 -11.16 1.94
N TYR A 103 -7.06 -10.44 2.10
CA TYR A 103 -6.51 -9.57 1.06
C TYR A 103 -5.36 -10.32 0.39
N PRO A 104 -5.53 -10.84 -0.84
CA PRO A 104 -4.57 -11.77 -1.43
C PRO A 104 -3.26 -11.09 -1.83
N GLU A 105 -3.26 -9.77 -1.95
CA GLU A 105 -2.07 -8.90 -2.16
C GLU A 105 -1.24 -8.73 -0.88
N GLY A 106 -1.86 -8.93 0.30
CA GLY A 106 -1.23 -8.76 1.62
C GLY A 106 -0.90 -7.31 2.03
N VAL A 107 -0.94 -6.36 1.10
CA VAL A 107 -0.69 -4.94 1.32
C VAL A 107 -1.71 -4.12 0.55
N ARG A 108 -2.03 -2.94 1.07
CA ARG A 108 -2.88 -1.97 0.36
C ARG A 108 -2.14 -1.36 -0.82
N THR A 109 -2.83 -1.22 -1.94
CA THR A 109 -2.30 -0.55 -3.13
C THR A 109 -1.76 0.85 -2.83
N TRP A 110 -0.69 1.22 -3.53
CA TRP A 110 -0.08 2.55 -3.46
C TRP A 110 -0.65 3.49 -4.51
N ASP A 111 -0.89 2.96 -5.69
CA ASP A 111 -1.14 3.70 -6.91
C ASP A 111 -2.50 3.39 -7.54
N GLY A 112 -3.32 2.53 -6.93
CA GLY A 112 -4.64 2.19 -7.43
C GLY A 112 -4.63 1.05 -8.44
N THR A 113 -3.55 0.28 -8.52
CA THR A 113 -3.47 -0.97 -9.30
C THR A 113 -3.31 -2.19 -8.38
N ASN A 114 -3.65 -3.38 -8.89
CA ASN A 114 -3.45 -4.62 -8.15
C ASN A 114 -1.96 -4.95 -8.04
N GLY A 115 -1.55 -5.37 -6.84
CA GLY A 115 -0.23 -5.94 -6.61
C GLY A 115 -0.17 -7.43 -6.97
N PRO A 116 1.02 -8.04 -6.96
CA PRO A 116 1.15 -9.49 -7.10
C PRO A 116 0.42 -10.20 -5.96
N LEU A 117 -0.31 -11.26 -6.30
CA LEU A 117 -0.99 -12.10 -5.31
C LEU A 117 -0.01 -13.03 -4.61
N ILE A 118 -0.22 -13.28 -3.33
CA ILE A 118 0.59 -14.21 -2.55
C ILE A 118 0.21 -15.66 -2.94
N PRO A 119 1.13 -16.48 -3.49
CA PRO A 119 0.79 -17.81 -4.00
C PRO A 119 0.21 -18.77 -2.95
N THR A 120 0.58 -18.60 -1.68
CA THR A 120 0.06 -19.42 -0.56
C THR A 120 -1.46 -19.30 -0.38
N ILE A 121 -2.10 -18.26 -0.93
CA ILE A 121 -3.56 -18.08 -0.85
C ILE A 121 -4.30 -19.18 -1.61
N ALA A 122 -3.80 -19.61 -2.79
CA ALA A 122 -4.42 -20.70 -3.54
C ALA A 122 -4.33 -22.02 -2.76
N ARG A 123 -3.16 -22.32 -2.19
CA ARG A 123 -2.96 -23.47 -1.29
C ARG A 123 -3.90 -23.45 -0.09
N LEU A 124 -4.09 -22.27 0.51
CA LEU A 124 -5.01 -22.08 1.62
C LEU A 124 -6.45 -22.42 1.20
N ILE A 125 -6.93 -21.89 0.09
CA ILE A 125 -8.29 -22.14 -0.42
C ILE A 125 -8.51 -23.64 -0.67
N ARG A 126 -7.59 -24.30 -1.38
CA ARG A 126 -7.66 -25.74 -1.65
C ARG A 126 -7.67 -26.58 -0.38
N ARG A 127 -6.85 -26.22 0.61
CA ARG A 127 -6.76 -26.95 1.87
C ARG A 127 -8.00 -26.78 2.74
N MET A 128 -8.61 -25.59 2.74
CA MET A 128 -9.77 -25.31 3.58
C MET A 128 -11.06 -25.93 3.05
N LYS A 129 -11.18 -26.15 1.73
CA LYS A 129 -12.36 -26.78 1.09
C LYS A 129 -13.70 -26.19 1.56
N VAL A 130 -13.78 -24.87 1.59
CA VAL A 130 -15.00 -24.09 1.92
C VAL A 130 -15.36 -23.18 0.74
N PRO A 131 -16.63 -22.76 0.59
CA PRO A 131 -17.02 -21.82 -0.46
C PRO A 131 -16.21 -20.52 -0.42
N VAL A 132 -15.92 -19.98 -1.59
CA VAL A 132 -15.13 -18.76 -1.76
C VAL A 132 -16.00 -17.67 -2.38
N TYR A 133 -16.03 -16.51 -1.74
CA TYR A 133 -16.73 -15.32 -2.18
C TYR A 133 -15.74 -14.19 -2.43
N THR A 134 -16.15 -13.21 -3.21
CA THR A 134 -15.36 -12.01 -3.46
C THR A 134 -16.10 -10.75 -3.05
N CYS A 135 -15.35 -9.73 -2.68
CA CYS A 135 -15.82 -8.36 -2.54
C CYS A 135 -14.88 -7.44 -3.33
N ARG A 136 -15.36 -6.91 -4.45
CA ARG A 136 -14.64 -5.88 -5.21
C ARG A 136 -15.11 -4.50 -4.76
N LEU A 137 -14.19 -3.72 -4.21
CA LEU A 137 -14.40 -2.31 -3.89
C LEU A 137 -14.04 -1.47 -5.11
N GLU A 138 -15.01 -0.72 -5.63
CA GLU A 138 -14.85 0.20 -6.77
C GLU A 138 -15.03 1.63 -6.27
N GLY A 139 -14.06 2.50 -6.55
CA GLY A 139 -13.99 3.89 -6.10
C GLY A 139 -13.35 4.06 -4.73
N GLY A 140 -12.99 2.95 -4.07
CA GLY A 140 -12.36 2.97 -2.75
C GLY A 140 -10.97 3.62 -2.78
N TYR A 141 -10.14 3.28 -3.77
CA TYR A 141 -8.83 3.88 -3.91
C TYR A 141 -8.96 5.38 -4.19
N LEU A 142 -9.84 5.79 -5.10
CA LEU A 142 -10.07 7.22 -5.37
C LEU A 142 -10.63 7.97 -4.16
N ALA A 143 -11.45 7.32 -3.32
CA ALA A 143 -12.01 7.94 -2.14
C ALA A 143 -10.93 8.27 -1.12
N TRP A 144 -9.99 7.36 -0.86
CA TRP A 144 -8.89 7.67 0.06
C TRP A 144 -7.60 6.96 -0.34
N PRO A 145 -6.89 7.51 -1.35
CA PRO A 145 -5.64 6.94 -1.78
C PRO A 145 -4.67 6.88 -0.61
N ARG A 146 -3.80 5.86 -0.60
CA ARG A 146 -2.82 5.63 0.47
C ARG A 146 -1.94 6.84 0.76
N TRP A 147 -1.68 7.66 -0.25
CA TRP A 147 -0.86 8.87 -0.19
C TRP A 147 -1.64 10.13 0.21
N ALA A 148 -2.97 10.13 0.08
CA ALA A 148 -3.78 11.33 0.30
C ALA A 148 -3.91 11.67 1.79
N SER A 149 -3.77 12.95 2.10
CA SER A 149 -3.88 13.46 3.48
C SER A 149 -5.31 13.44 4.03
N LYS A 150 -6.33 13.41 3.16
CA LYS A 150 -7.74 13.39 3.55
C LYS A 150 -8.57 12.52 2.63
N TRP A 151 -9.70 12.05 3.16
CA TRP A 151 -10.70 11.30 2.43
C TRP A 151 -11.55 12.23 1.54
N ARG A 152 -11.95 11.72 0.37
CA ARG A 152 -12.78 12.34 -0.67
C ARG A 152 -14.14 11.66 -0.67
N ARG A 153 -15.20 12.44 -0.51
CA ARG A 153 -16.59 11.96 -0.39
C ARG A 153 -17.21 11.55 -1.74
N ILE A 154 -16.64 10.54 -2.38
CA ILE A 154 -17.15 9.93 -3.62
C ILE A 154 -17.85 8.59 -3.34
N PRO A 155 -18.72 8.08 -4.23
CA PRO A 155 -19.36 6.78 -4.04
C PRO A 155 -18.34 5.63 -4.06
N VAL A 156 -18.49 4.68 -3.14
CA VAL A 156 -17.71 3.44 -3.13
C VAL A 156 -18.66 2.27 -3.32
N ARG A 157 -18.62 1.59 -4.47
CA ARG A 157 -19.43 0.39 -4.71
C ARG A 157 -18.72 -0.82 -4.13
N MET A 158 -19.48 -1.68 -3.45
CA MET A 158 -18.96 -2.92 -2.86
C MET A 158 -19.70 -4.09 -3.49
N VAL A 159 -19.09 -4.71 -4.49
CA VAL A 159 -19.71 -5.74 -5.34
C VAL A 159 -19.35 -7.11 -4.80
N PHE A 160 -20.35 -7.85 -4.34
CA PHE A 160 -20.18 -9.20 -3.82
C PHE A 160 -20.54 -10.26 -4.86
N SER A 161 -19.77 -11.34 -4.93
CA SER A 161 -20.04 -12.49 -5.80
C SER A 161 -19.59 -13.79 -5.16
N ARG A 162 -20.14 -14.91 -5.63
CA ARG A 162 -19.60 -16.24 -5.35
C ARG A 162 -18.54 -16.54 -6.40
N LEU A 163 -17.32 -16.83 -5.95
CA LEU A 163 -16.23 -17.26 -6.83
C LEU A 163 -16.30 -18.77 -7.04
N TYR A 164 -16.39 -19.54 -5.94
CA TYR A 164 -16.49 -20.99 -5.99
C TYR A 164 -17.51 -21.52 -4.97
N ALA A 165 -18.29 -22.52 -5.37
CA ALA A 165 -18.85 -23.47 -4.42
C ALA A 165 -17.73 -24.36 -3.87
N ARG A 166 -18.00 -25.17 -2.85
CA ARG A 166 -16.97 -26.04 -2.25
C ARG A 166 -16.49 -27.10 -3.25
N GLU A 167 -17.40 -27.58 -4.08
CA GLU A 167 -17.23 -28.68 -5.02
C GLU A 167 -16.51 -28.23 -6.29
N ASP A 168 -16.56 -26.93 -6.59
CA ASP A 168 -16.05 -26.34 -7.84
C ASP A 168 -14.70 -25.64 -7.67
N ILE A 169 -14.01 -25.84 -6.53
CA ILE A 169 -12.69 -25.23 -6.30
C ILE A 169 -11.67 -25.89 -7.25
N PRO A 170 -10.99 -25.15 -8.14
CA PRO A 170 -10.04 -25.74 -9.07
C PRO A 170 -8.86 -26.40 -8.37
N GLU A 171 -8.35 -27.48 -8.96
CA GLU A 171 -7.12 -28.13 -8.48
C GLU A 171 -5.86 -27.30 -8.80
N SER A 172 -5.92 -26.50 -9.87
CA SER A 172 -4.82 -25.64 -10.31
C SER A 172 -4.70 -24.38 -9.44
N GLU A 173 -3.56 -24.21 -8.77
CA GLU A 173 -3.28 -23.00 -7.98
C GLU A 173 -3.20 -21.75 -8.87
N GLN A 174 -2.63 -21.88 -10.06
CA GLN A 174 -2.55 -20.81 -11.05
C GLN A 174 -3.93 -20.36 -11.50
N GLN A 175 -4.87 -21.29 -11.71
CA GLN A 175 -6.25 -20.95 -12.05
C GLN A 175 -6.93 -20.18 -10.91
N ILE A 176 -6.80 -20.65 -9.67
CA ILE A 176 -7.33 -19.94 -8.49
C ILE A 176 -6.79 -18.52 -8.41
N LEU A 177 -5.49 -18.32 -8.58
CA LEU A 177 -4.87 -16.99 -8.54
C LEU A 177 -5.38 -16.09 -9.67
N SER A 178 -5.51 -16.62 -10.90
CA SER A 178 -6.04 -15.90 -12.06
C SER A 178 -7.49 -15.46 -11.87
N ASP A 179 -8.33 -16.36 -11.37
CA ASP A 179 -9.74 -16.09 -11.11
C ASP A 179 -9.93 -15.07 -9.99
N ILE A 180 -9.14 -15.18 -8.91
CA ILE A 180 -9.10 -14.16 -7.86
C ILE A 180 -8.70 -12.81 -8.46
N ALA A 181 -7.58 -12.74 -9.18
CA ALA A 181 -7.08 -11.49 -9.76
C ALA A 181 -8.14 -10.79 -10.62
N ARG A 182 -8.85 -11.55 -11.47
CA ARG A 182 -9.95 -11.03 -12.30
C ARG A 182 -11.15 -10.57 -11.46
N ALA A 183 -11.51 -11.33 -10.42
CA ALA A 183 -12.70 -11.04 -9.63
C ALA A 183 -12.54 -9.79 -8.76
N ILE A 184 -11.34 -9.52 -8.25
CA ILE A 184 -11.03 -8.37 -7.38
C ILE A 184 -10.20 -7.29 -8.08
N GLU A 185 -10.17 -7.26 -9.41
CA GLU A 185 -9.44 -6.26 -10.18
C GLU A 185 -9.83 -4.82 -9.76
N ILE A 186 -8.84 -3.96 -9.51
CA ILE A 186 -9.08 -2.55 -9.21
C ILE A 186 -9.34 -1.81 -10.53
N ARG A 187 -10.56 -1.29 -10.67
CA ARG A 187 -11.03 -0.58 -11.87
C ARG A 187 -11.30 0.90 -11.64
N ASP A 188 -10.68 1.44 -10.61
CA ASP A 188 -10.97 2.77 -10.08
C ASP A 188 -10.72 3.88 -11.12
N TYR A 189 -9.68 3.75 -11.94
CA TYR A 189 -9.35 4.73 -12.99
C TYR A 189 -10.29 4.70 -14.22
N GLN A 190 -11.09 3.65 -14.37
CA GLN A 190 -12.12 3.54 -15.42
C GLN A 190 -13.50 4.01 -14.94
N LEU A 191 -13.65 4.37 -13.66
CA LEU A 191 -14.93 4.84 -13.15
C LEU A 191 -15.25 6.24 -13.68
N PRO A 192 -16.50 6.50 -14.10
CA PRO A 192 -16.94 7.85 -14.41
C PRO A 192 -17.00 8.64 -13.11
N ILE A 193 -16.06 9.56 -12.94
CA ILE A 193 -16.02 10.49 -11.81
C ILE A 193 -16.31 11.88 -12.33
N ASP A 194 -17.49 12.39 -11.99
CA ASP A 194 -17.79 13.80 -12.18
C ASP A 194 -16.88 14.60 -11.25
N ASP A 195 -15.99 15.41 -11.83
CA ASP A 195 -15.12 16.31 -11.08
C ASP A 195 -15.66 17.75 -11.11
N PRO A 196 -16.46 18.14 -10.11
CA PRO A 196 -16.75 19.54 -9.90
C PRO A 196 -15.46 20.19 -9.37
N ARG A 197 -14.64 20.71 -10.29
CA ARG A 197 -13.26 21.22 -10.11
C ARG A 197 -13.05 22.22 -8.94
N HIS A 198 -14.11 22.61 -8.23
CA HIS A 198 -14.13 23.60 -7.15
C HIS A 198 -14.55 23.05 -5.77
N HIS A 199 -15.07 21.82 -5.66
CA HIS A 199 -15.63 21.32 -4.39
C HIS A 199 -14.59 20.61 -3.51
N PHE A 200 -13.48 20.16 -4.10
CA PHE A 200 -12.44 19.43 -3.38
C PHE A 200 -11.13 20.18 -3.41
N THR A 201 -10.56 20.41 -2.23
CA THR A 201 -9.23 21.03 -2.06
C THR A 201 -8.20 19.98 -1.65
N GLY A 202 -6.91 20.28 -1.74
CA GLY A 202 -5.83 19.41 -1.24
C GLY A 202 -5.75 18.03 -1.91
N LEU A 203 -6.23 17.88 -3.15
CA LEU A 203 -6.19 16.62 -3.88
C LEU A 203 -4.77 16.15 -4.18
N ALA A 204 -3.83 17.08 -4.37
CA ALA A 204 -2.40 16.83 -4.52
C ALA A 204 -1.65 16.55 -3.20
N ALA A 205 -2.28 16.79 -2.05
CA ALA A 205 -1.60 16.74 -0.76
C ALA A 205 -1.19 15.30 -0.41
N GLY A 206 0.13 15.08 -0.35
CA GLY A 206 0.74 13.80 -0.04
C GLY A 206 1.11 12.95 -1.26
N LEU A 207 0.81 13.41 -2.49
CA LEU A 207 1.13 12.69 -3.71
C LEU A 207 2.64 12.40 -3.86
N SER A 208 3.51 13.24 -3.31
CA SER A 208 4.97 13.02 -3.28
C SER A 208 5.41 11.77 -2.52
N LYS A 209 4.51 11.12 -1.76
CA LYS A 209 4.75 9.80 -1.16
C LYS A 209 4.81 8.69 -2.21
N VAL A 210 4.01 8.80 -3.26
CA VAL A 210 3.99 7.83 -4.37
C VAL A 210 4.84 8.32 -5.53
N LEU A 211 4.65 9.58 -5.94
CA LEU A 211 5.52 10.24 -6.90
C LEU A 211 6.74 10.82 -6.19
N TYR A 212 7.64 9.93 -5.75
CA TYR A 212 8.83 10.32 -5.00
C TYR A 212 9.99 10.81 -5.89
N ARG A 213 9.83 10.78 -7.22
CA ARG A 213 10.70 11.45 -8.19
C ARG A 213 9.84 12.41 -9.02
N CYS A 214 10.41 13.54 -9.38
CA CYS A 214 9.77 14.46 -10.33
C CYS A 214 9.54 13.77 -11.68
N PRO A 215 8.32 13.79 -12.25
CA PRO A 215 8.05 13.23 -13.56
C PRO A 215 8.83 13.88 -14.72
N ASN A 216 9.26 15.13 -14.56
CA ASN A 216 10.00 15.87 -15.59
C ASN A 216 11.52 15.73 -15.44
N CYS A 217 12.08 16.17 -14.31
CA CYS A 217 13.54 16.23 -14.09
C CYS A 217 14.10 15.10 -13.22
N TYR A 218 13.26 14.15 -12.79
CA TYR A 218 13.63 12.98 -11.97
C TYR A 218 14.21 13.27 -10.59
N THR A 219 14.24 14.54 -10.16
CA THR A 219 14.66 14.93 -8.81
C THR A 219 13.90 14.14 -7.75
N VAL A 220 14.64 13.41 -6.92
CA VAL A 220 14.10 12.60 -5.82
C VAL A 220 13.61 13.54 -4.71
N GLU A 221 12.37 13.33 -4.26
CA GLU A 221 11.69 14.09 -3.21
C GLU A 221 11.63 15.61 -3.45
N GLY A 222 11.67 16.01 -4.73
CA GLY A 222 11.55 17.41 -5.14
C GLY A 222 10.12 17.92 -5.19
N LEU A 223 9.12 17.04 -5.16
CA LEU A 223 7.70 17.42 -5.31
C LEU A 223 7.06 17.88 -4.01
N GLY A 224 6.31 18.98 -4.06
CA GLY A 224 5.54 19.53 -2.94
C GLY A 224 4.20 20.12 -3.37
N ALA A 225 3.17 19.97 -2.54
CA ALA A 225 1.86 20.56 -2.81
C ALA A 225 1.93 22.10 -2.77
N VAL A 226 1.35 22.74 -3.78
CA VAL A 226 1.28 24.20 -3.91
C VAL A 226 0.24 24.75 -2.92
N ARG A 227 0.52 25.92 -2.33
CA ARG A 227 -0.44 26.64 -1.48
C ARG A 227 -1.06 27.81 -2.26
N PRO A 228 -2.35 28.14 -2.03
CA PRO A 228 -3.29 27.46 -1.14
C PRO A 228 -3.66 26.05 -1.65
N LEU A 229 -4.00 25.12 -0.75
CA LEU A 229 -4.31 23.74 -1.14
C LEU A 229 -5.51 23.61 -2.09
N SER A 230 -6.32 24.67 -2.24
CA SER A 230 -7.41 24.74 -3.21
C SER A 230 -6.93 24.69 -4.67
N THR A 231 -5.66 24.97 -4.97
CA THR A 231 -5.13 24.82 -6.34
C THR A 231 -5.11 23.38 -6.80
N ASN A 232 -5.07 22.42 -5.86
CA ASN A 232 -4.87 21.00 -6.13
C ASN A 232 -3.62 20.72 -6.97
N GLN A 233 -2.61 21.59 -6.88
CA GLN A 233 -1.38 21.46 -7.65
C GLN A 233 -0.23 20.88 -6.81
N ILE A 234 0.69 20.22 -7.50
CA ILE A 234 1.98 19.78 -7.00
C ILE A 234 3.07 20.34 -7.91
N GLU A 235 4.15 20.84 -7.33
CA GLU A 235 5.26 21.47 -8.06
C GLU A 235 6.58 20.84 -7.67
N CYS A 236 7.49 20.74 -8.63
CA CYS A 236 8.88 20.35 -8.38
C CYS A 236 9.73 21.55 -7.97
N ARG A 237 10.39 21.48 -6.82
CA ARG A 237 11.31 22.52 -6.34
C ARG A 237 12.62 22.66 -7.11
N SER A 238 12.88 21.74 -8.05
CA SER A 238 14.13 21.75 -8.83
C SER A 238 13.95 22.28 -10.24
N CYS A 239 12.85 21.94 -10.92
CA CYS A 239 12.59 22.36 -12.30
C CYS A 239 11.33 23.20 -12.46
N PHE A 240 10.63 23.49 -11.35
CA PHE A 240 9.40 24.31 -11.29
C PHE A 240 8.23 23.83 -12.16
N SER A 241 8.34 22.63 -12.74
CA SER A 241 7.22 21.99 -13.42
C SER A 241 6.11 21.71 -12.40
N THR A 242 4.88 22.01 -12.82
CA THR A 242 3.69 21.93 -11.97
C THR A 242 2.64 21.06 -12.62
N TRP A 243 1.91 20.32 -11.80
CA TRP A 243 0.80 19.48 -12.22
C TRP A 243 -0.41 19.69 -11.33
N ARG A 244 -1.60 19.65 -11.93
CA ARG A 244 -2.88 19.59 -11.22
C ARG A 244 -3.29 18.14 -11.00
N VAL A 245 -3.88 17.88 -9.83
CA VAL A 245 -4.41 16.58 -9.44
C VAL A 245 -5.92 16.64 -9.30
N ASP A 246 -6.62 15.74 -9.98
CA ASP A 246 -8.08 15.69 -10.03
C ASP A 246 -8.68 14.63 -9.08
N LEU A 247 -10.01 14.54 -9.02
CA LEU A 247 -10.71 13.55 -8.18
C LEU A 247 -10.48 12.10 -8.62
N ALA A 248 -10.27 11.89 -9.92
CA ALA A 248 -9.92 10.60 -10.52
C ALA A 248 -8.45 10.23 -10.28
N SER A 249 -7.70 11.00 -9.47
CA SER A 249 -6.27 10.81 -9.22
C SER A 249 -5.47 10.77 -10.53
N ARG A 250 -5.84 11.63 -11.47
CA ARG A 250 -5.02 11.95 -12.63
C ARG A 250 -4.19 13.20 -12.34
N VAL A 251 -3.08 13.30 -13.05
CA VAL A 251 -2.03 14.30 -12.88
C VAL A 251 -1.79 14.91 -14.25
N THR A 252 -2.26 16.14 -14.41
CA THR A 252 -2.21 16.89 -15.67
C THR A 252 -1.17 18.01 -15.52
N PRO A 253 -0.20 18.18 -16.43
CA PRO A 253 0.70 19.31 -16.41
C PRO A 253 -0.08 20.64 -16.46
N VAL A 254 0.47 21.69 -15.86
CA VAL A 254 -0.11 23.04 -15.95
C VAL A 254 0.94 24.05 -16.41
N ASP A 255 0.49 25.07 -17.14
CA ASP A 255 1.32 26.22 -17.49
C ASP A 255 1.51 27.19 -16.31
N GLU A 256 2.28 28.25 -16.52
CA GLU A 256 2.51 29.33 -15.55
C GLU A 256 1.24 30.08 -15.12
N HIS A 257 0.19 30.03 -15.94
CA HIS A 257 -1.13 30.59 -15.64
C HIS A 257 -2.04 29.59 -14.91
N GLY A 258 -1.55 28.37 -14.64
CA GLY A 258 -2.29 27.28 -14.02
C GLY A 258 -3.33 26.62 -14.92
N ARG A 259 -3.26 26.78 -16.24
CA ARG A 259 -4.15 26.10 -17.20
C ARG A 259 -3.62 24.70 -17.46
N ASP A 260 -4.54 23.74 -17.60
CA ASP A 260 -4.17 22.37 -17.96
C ASP A 260 -3.52 22.36 -19.35
N VAL A 261 -2.34 21.74 -19.47
CA VAL A 261 -1.61 21.59 -20.74
C VAL A 261 -1.12 20.15 -20.88
N GLY A 262 -1.12 19.65 -22.12
CA GLY A 262 -0.68 18.30 -22.43
C GLY A 262 -1.61 17.19 -21.91
N GLU A 263 -1.10 15.96 -21.94
CA GLU A 263 -1.87 14.77 -21.59
C GLU A 263 -2.01 14.58 -20.07
N SER A 264 -3.20 14.12 -19.67
CA SER A 264 -3.49 13.72 -18.30
C SER A 264 -3.22 12.23 -18.10
N HIS A 265 -2.37 11.90 -17.13
CA HIS A 265 -2.08 10.51 -16.79
C HIS A 265 -2.48 10.20 -15.35
N THR A 266 -2.86 8.95 -15.10
CA THR A 266 -3.14 8.42 -13.77
C THR A 266 -1.90 8.45 -12.88
N VAL A 267 -2.10 8.48 -11.56
CA VAL A 267 -0.99 8.31 -10.60
C VAL A 267 -0.25 6.98 -10.84
N ALA A 268 -0.94 5.92 -11.26
CA ALA A 268 -0.33 4.63 -11.58
C ALA A 268 0.64 4.70 -12.78
N GLU A 269 0.24 5.37 -13.87
CA GLU A 269 1.09 5.55 -15.05
C GLU A 269 2.36 6.35 -14.69
N TRP A 270 2.20 7.45 -13.96
CA TRP A 270 3.36 8.23 -13.50
C TRP A 270 4.24 7.45 -12.52
N TYR A 271 3.63 6.74 -11.57
CA TYR A 271 4.37 5.93 -10.62
C TYR A 271 5.21 4.86 -11.31
N ARG A 272 4.64 4.14 -12.28
CA ARG A 272 5.36 3.16 -13.10
C ARG A 272 6.56 3.81 -13.80
N ARG A 273 6.35 4.93 -14.49
CA ARG A 273 7.42 5.68 -15.18
C ARG A 273 8.58 6.01 -14.23
N ILE A 274 8.29 6.58 -13.05
CA ILE A 274 9.37 6.98 -12.13
C ILE A 274 10.06 5.81 -11.44
N ARG A 275 9.35 4.70 -11.24
CA ARG A 275 9.85 3.50 -10.58
C ARG A 275 10.82 2.75 -11.49
N ASP A 276 10.50 2.70 -12.78
CA ASP A 276 11.29 1.97 -13.77
C ASP A 276 12.58 2.73 -14.19
N LEU A 277 12.73 4.00 -13.79
CA LEU A 277 13.99 4.74 -13.92
C LEU A 277 15.11 4.11 -13.09
N PRO A 278 16.33 4.00 -13.63
CA PRO A 278 17.46 3.37 -12.95
C PRO A 278 17.81 4.08 -11.63
N LEU A 279 18.39 3.31 -10.70
CA LEU A 279 18.99 3.87 -9.50
C LEU A 279 20.37 4.42 -9.84
N THR A 280 20.56 5.73 -9.58
CA THR A 280 21.85 6.39 -9.79
C THR A 280 22.64 6.42 -8.47
N PRO A 281 23.90 5.96 -8.46
CA PRO A 281 24.75 6.09 -7.28
C PRO A 281 24.96 7.56 -6.88
N ILE A 282 24.97 7.83 -5.58
CA ILE A 282 25.22 9.15 -5.01
C ILE A 282 26.53 9.13 -4.22
N ARG A 283 27.18 10.29 -4.11
CA ARG A 283 28.36 10.48 -3.26
C ARG A 283 27.94 11.09 -1.93
N SER A 284 28.43 10.53 -0.81
CA SER A 284 28.21 11.12 0.51
C SER A 284 29.37 10.79 1.44
N ALA A 285 29.98 11.82 2.04
CA ALA A 285 31.00 11.66 3.08
C ALA A 285 30.45 10.97 4.36
N LEU A 286 29.13 10.82 4.48
CA LEU A 286 28.50 10.18 5.64
C LEU A 286 28.61 8.66 5.60
N ALA A 287 28.83 8.03 4.44
CA ALA A 287 28.76 6.59 4.27
C ALA A 287 30.13 5.92 4.38
N PRO A 288 30.35 5.00 5.35
CA PRO A 288 31.54 4.16 5.37
C PRO A 288 31.38 3.03 4.34
N LEU A 289 31.73 3.31 3.08
CA LEU A 289 31.59 2.36 1.98
C LEU A 289 32.80 1.43 1.92
N ASN A 290 32.54 0.15 1.66
CA ASN A 290 33.58 -0.82 1.33
C ASN A 290 34.10 -0.54 -0.10
N PRO A 291 35.31 -1.00 -0.47
CA PRO A 291 35.81 -0.87 -1.84
C PRO A 291 34.81 -1.41 -2.88
N GLY A 292 34.50 -0.58 -3.87
CA GLY A 292 33.55 -0.90 -4.95
C GLY A 292 32.06 -0.88 -4.56
N GLU A 293 31.72 -0.61 -3.31
CA GLU A 293 30.33 -0.46 -2.85
C GLU A 293 29.75 0.89 -3.28
N LYS A 294 28.50 0.89 -3.77
CA LYS A 294 27.83 2.09 -4.28
C LYS A 294 26.68 2.49 -3.37
N LEU A 295 26.62 3.76 -3.00
CA LEU A 295 25.55 4.34 -2.19
C LEU A 295 24.43 4.85 -3.11
N PHE A 296 23.16 4.62 -2.73
CA PHE A 296 21.99 5.03 -3.52
C PHE A 296 21.05 5.96 -2.77
N LEU A 297 20.82 5.75 -1.47
CA LEU A 297 19.94 6.61 -0.66
C LEU A 297 20.59 6.98 0.67
N VAL A 298 20.32 8.21 1.12
CA VAL A 298 20.62 8.69 2.48
C VAL A 298 19.37 9.38 3.01
N SER A 299 18.92 9.00 4.19
CA SER A 299 17.74 9.62 4.81
C SER A 299 18.09 10.92 5.53
N ARG A 300 17.05 11.68 5.90
CA ARG A 300 17.12 12.62 7.03
C ARG A 300 17.33 11.85 8.34
N ALA A 301 17.58 12.57 9.43
CA ALA A 301 17.71 11.94 10.74
C ALA A 301 16.35 11.42 11.22
N HIS A 302 16.29 10.14 11.58
CA HIS A 302 15.12 9.42 12.08
C HIS A 302 15.47 8.62 13.33
N PHE A 303 14.44 8.11 13.99
CA PHE A 303 14.60 7.10 15.04
C PHE A 303 14.60 5.69 14.42
N LEU A 304 15.54 4.85 14.82
CA LEU A 304 15.53 3.42 14.56
C LEU A 304 14.98 2.72 15.79
N PHE A 305 13.95 1.90 15.59
CA PHE A 305 13.42 1.02 16.62
C PHE A 305 13.80 -0.42 16.29
N ARG A 306 14.05 -1.23 17.31
CA ARG A 306 14.39 -2.65 17.19
C ARG A 306 13.69 -3.47 18.27
N GLU A 307 13.30 -4.70 17.95
CA GLU A 307 12.68 -5.59 18.92
C GLU A 307 12.85 -7.09 18.58
N LYS A 308 12.97 -7.95 19.60
CA LYS A 308 12.96 -9.42 19.50
C LYS A 308 11.55 -9.96 19.25
N ARG A 309 10.54 -9.40 19.92
CA ARG A 309 9.13 -9.77 19.79
C ARG A 309 8.22 -8.55 19.95
N PHE A 310 7.24 -8.41 19.06
CA PHE A 310 6.11 -7.51 19.29
C PHE A 310 5.47 -7.79 20.69
N PRO A 311 5.08 -6.79 21.52
CA PRO A 311 4.71 -5.44 21.15
C PRO A 311 5.64 -4.26 21.58
N ARG A 312 6.82 -4.46 22.17
CA ARG A 312 7.53 -3.37 22.89
C ARG A 312 8.65 -2.65 22.13
N LEU A 313 8.44 -2.28 20.86
CA LEU A 313 9.45 -1.56 20.03
C LEU A 313 10.25 -0.51 20.83
N ARG A 314 11.49 -0.85 21.14
CA ARG A 314 12.39 0.00 21.91
C ARG A 314 13.13 0.92 20.96
N LEU A 315 13.26 2.18 21.36
CA LEU A 315 14.18 3.09 20.70
C LEU A 315 15.58 2.49 20.76
N PHE A 316 16.19 2.30 19.59
CA PHE A 316 17.49 1.64 19.46
C PHE A 316 18.59 2.61 19.05
N ALA A 317 18.28 3.57 18.16
CA ALA A 317 19.19 4.62 17.76
C ALA A 317 18.45 5.85 17.20
N PHE A 318 19.13 6.99 17.13
CA PHE A 318 18.75 8.15 16.34
C PHE A 318 19.88 8.46 15.36
N GLY A 319 19.56 8.69 14.09
CA GLY A 319 20.57 8.74 13.03
C GLY A 319 19.97 8.69 11.63
N ARG A 320 20.80 8.41 10.63
CA ARG A 320 20.39 8.33 9.22
C ARG A 320 20.47 6.90 8.72
N ALA A 321 19.48 6.50 7.92
CA ALA A 321 19.55 5.30 7.12
C ALA A 321 20.36 5.58 5.85
N LEU A 322 21.15 4.60 5.41
CA LEU A 322 21.88 4.64 4.16
C LEU A 322 21.67 3.31 3.43
N LEU A 323 21.34 3.37 2.14
CA LEU A 323 21.14 2.19 1.31
C LEU A 323 22.24 2.11 0.26
N THR A 324 22.99 1.02 0.28
CA THR A 324 23.99 0.68 -0.75
C THR A 324 23.47 -0.46 -1.63
N ASP A 325 24.22 -0.82 -2.68
CA ASP A 325 23.97 -2.04 -3.46
C ASP A 325 24.13 -3.34 -2.66
N ARG A 326 24.71 -3.30 -1.47
CA ARG A 326 25.03 -4.50 -0.67
C ARG A 326 24.32 -4.56 0.67
N ARG A 327 24.01 -3.42 1.30
CA ARG A 327 23.49 -3.36 2.67
C ARG A 327 22.63 -2.14 2.95
N LEU A 328 21.77 -2.29 3.95
CA LEU A 328 21.06 -1.22 4.63
C LEU A 328 21.80 -0.89 5.93
N LEU A 329 22.33 0.33 6.00
CA LEU A 329 23.04 0.85 7.15
C LEU A 329 22.16 1.82 7.94
N PHE A 330 22.41 1.93 9.24
CA PHE A 330 21.91 3.03 10.07
C PHE A 330 23.03 3.64 10.89
N LYS A 331 23.41 4.88 10.56
CA LYS A 331 24.50 5.62 11.21
C LYS A 331 23.93 6.58 12.25
N GLY A 332 24.26 6.35 13.53
CA GLY A 332 24.01 7.29 14.62
C GLY A 332 25.24 8.17 14.90
N LYS A 333 25.15 9.00 15.95
CA LYS A 333 26.30 9.83 16.41
C LYS A 333 27.50 8.96 16.84
N ALA A 334 27.24 7.87 17.55
CA ALA A 334 28.26 6.95 18.06
C ALA A 334 28.68 5.86 17.04
N GLY A 335 28.55 6.12 15.74
CA GLY A 335 28.91 5.17 14.68
C GLY A 335 27.74 4.37 14.09
N ILE A 336 28.06 3.25 13.44
CA ILE A 336 27.08 2.38 12.76
C ILE A 336 26.32 1.55 13.79
N ARG A 337 24.99 1.66 13.78
CA ARG A 337 24.07 1.01 14.73
C ARG A 337 23.36 -0.18 14.11
N LEU A 338 23.23 -0.19 12.78
CA LEU A 338 22.72 -1.30 12.00
C LEU A 338 23.59 -1.43 10.75
N ASP A 339 24.01 -2.66 10.48
CA ASP A 339 24.63 -3.07 9.24
C ASP A 339 23.94 -4.37 8.80
N ALA A 340 23.02 -4.25 7.84
CA ALA A 340 22.19 -5.35 7.40
C ALA A 340 22.43 -5.62 5.91
N PRO A 341 23.17 -6.70 5.56
CA PRO A 341 23.29 -7.16 4.18
C PRO A 341 21.91 -7.36 3.55
N LEU A 342 21.73 -6.88 2.31
CA LEU A 342 20.43 -6.94 1.64
C LEU A 342 19.91 -8.37 1.44
N ALA A 343 20.83 -9.33 1.30
CA ALA A 343 20.52 -10.76 1.18
C ALA A 343 19.97 -11.38 2.48
N GLU A 344 20.31 -10.81 3.65
CA GLU A 344 19.84 -11.28 4.97
C GLU A 344 18.54 -10.57 5.42
N LEU A 345 17.97 -9.70 4.60
CA LEU A 345 16.68 -9.06 4.89
C LEU A 345 15.54 -10.02 4.54
N ASP A 346 14.72 -10.38 5.51
CA ASP A 346 13.58 -11.26 5.28
C ASP A 346 12.40 -10.47 4.69
N SER A 347 11.42 -10.11 5.54
CA SER A 347 10.25 -9.33 5.16
C SER A 347 10.59 -7.86 5.01
N LEU A 348 10.01 -7.20 4.00
CA LEU A 348 10.06 -5.75 3.80
C LEU A 348 8.62 -5.22 3.62
N SER A 349 8.27 -4.13 4.31
CA SER A 349 6.94 -3.56 4.19
C SER A 349 6.91 -2.10 4.63
N VAL A 350 5.97 -1.34 4.08
CA VAL A 350 5.64 -0.02 4.59
C VAL A 350 4.29 -0.10 5.31
N GLU A 351 4.26 0.34 6.56
CA GLU A 351 3.08 0.33 7.42
C GLU A 351 2.46 1.74 7.59
N PRO A 352 1.20 1.83 8.05
CA PRO A 352 0.54 3.11 8.28
C PRO A 352 1.36 4.10 9.13
N GLY A 353 1.35 5.37 8.69
CA GLY A 353 2.15 6.44 9.28
C GLY A 353 3.59 6.49 8.75
N ASP A 354 3.79 6.08 7.50
CA ASP A 354 5.05 6.18 6.74
C ASP A 354 6.23 5.42 7.38
N LYS A 355 5.96 4.20 7.88
CA LYS A 355 6.94 3.39 8.62
C LYS A 355 7.48 2.27 7.76
N LEU A 356 8.78 2.28 7.45
CA LEU A 356 9.45 1.14 6.83
C LEU A 356 9.79 0.09 7.87
N HIS A 357 9.32 -1.14 7.68
CA HIS A 357 9.68 -2.29 8.50
C HIS A 357 10.43 -3.31 7.70
N PHE A 358 11.41 -3.91 8.37
CA PHE A 358 12.13 -5.04 7.85
C PHE A 358 12.53 -5.97 8.99
N VAL A 359 12.67 -7.26 8.66
CA VAL A 359 13.19 -8.26 9.61
C VAL A 359 14.62 -8.60 9.20
N PHE A 360 15.51 -8.63 10.19
CA PHE A 360 16.91 -8.96 10.03
C PHE A 360 17.37 -9.76 11.25
N ARG A 361 17.91 -10.96 11.03
CA ARG A 361 18.35 -11.90 12.09
C ARG A 361 17.28 -12.15 13.15
N GLY A 362 16.04 -12.37 12.69
CA GLY A 362 14.88 -12.63 13.55
C GLY A 362 14.39 -11.43 14.36
N LEU A 363 14.98 -10.24 14.20
CA LEU A 363 14.55 -9.02 14.87
C LEU A 363 13.78 -8.13 13.89
N LEU A 364 12.69 -7.54 14.37
CA LEU A 364 11.96 -6.54 13.61
C LEU A 364 12.56 -5.15 13.86
N TYR A 365 12.86 -4.46 12.76
CA TYR A 365 13.31 -3.09 12.75
C TYR A 365 12.26 -2.17 12.14
N ARG A 366 12.25 -0.91 12.59
CA ARG A 366 11.33 0.12 12.11
C ARG A 366 12.03 1.46 11.98
N ILE A 367 11.80 2.12 10.85
CA ILE A 367 12.21 3.51 10.59
C ILE A 367 10.96 4.31 10.16
N PRO A 368 10.53 5.33 10.92
CA PRO A 368 9.42 6.19 10.55
C PRO A 368 9.90 7.33 9.64
N PHE A 369 9.76 7.19 8.33
CA PHE A 369 10.18 8.18 7.32
C PHE A 369 9.23 9.38 7.27
N ARG A 370 9.21 10.19 8.33
CA ARG A 370 8.41 11.43 8.34
C ARG A 370 8.96 12.42 7.33
N ARG A 371 8.09 12.94 6.46
CA ARG A 371 8.43 13.92 5.40
C ARG A 371 9.41 13.39 4.35
N GLU A 372 9.54 12.08 4.24
CA GLU A 372 10.21 11.36 3.15
C GLU A 372 9.24 10.29 2.63
N SER A 373 9.41 9.84 1.40
CA SER A 373 8.66 8.70 0.88
C SER A 373 9.25 7.40 1.42
N PRO A 374 8.53 6.61 2.22
CA PRO A 374 8.94 5.25 2.55
C PRO A 374 8.86 4.30 1.34
N LEU A 375 8.04 4.64 0.32
CA LEU A 375 7.91 3.86 -0.92
C LEU A 375 9.20 3.92 -1.73
N LYS A 376 9.85 5.10 -1.81
CA LYS A 376 11.21 5.27 -2.37
C LYS A 376 12.19 4.23 -1.84
N TRP A 377 12.20 4.02 -0.52
CA TRP A 377 13.10 3.07 0.13
C TRP A 377 12.71 1.63 -0.16
N MET A 378 11.41 1.33 -0.17
CA MET A 378 10.90 0.00 -0.49
C MET A 378 11.26 -0.41 -1.92
N ASP A 379 11.02 0.48 -2.90
CA ASP A 379 11.29 0.24 -4.31
C ASP A 379 12.79 0.10 -4.55
N ALA A 380 13.62 0.97 -3.96
CA ALA A 380 15.08 0.86 -4.08
C ALA A 380 15.62 -0.44 -3.48
N LEU A 381 15.12 -0.86 -2.30
CA LEU A 381 15.49 -2.12 -1.68
C LEU A 381 15.08 -3.33 -2.55
N GLN A 382 13.88 -3.31 -3.14
CA GLN A 382 13.41 -4.37 -4.02
C GLN A 382 14.27 -4.45 -5.30
N THR A 383 14.56 -3.31 -5.93
CA THR A 383 15.41 -3.24 -7.13
C THR A 383 16.83 -3.73 -6.88
N LEU A 384 17.43 -3.36 -5.74
CA LEU A 384 18.80 -3.78 -5.41
C LEU A 384 18.89 -5.25 -4.95
N ARG A 385 17.78 -5.83 -4.47
CA ARG A 385 17.67 -7.26 -4.13
C ARG A 385 17.33 -8.14 -5.32
N ALA A 386 16.77 -7.58 -6.39
CA ALA A 386 16.41 -8.34 -7.58
C ALA A 386 17.67 -8.86 -8.29
N PRO A 387 17.65 -10.09 -8.83
CA PRO A 387 18.72 -10.59 -9.70
C PRO A 387 18.94 -9.65 -10.88
N SER A 388 20.20 -9.44 -11.26
CA SER A 388 20.66 -8.46 -12.27
C SER A 388 19.93 -8.52 -13.63
N ALA A 389 19.30 -9.64 -13.98
CA ALA A 389 18.61 -9.88 -15.24
C ALA A 389 17.22 -9.21 -15.38
N GLY A 390 16.71 -8.54 -14.34
CA GLY A 390 15.38 -7.92 -14.34
C GLY A 390 15.35 -6.39 -14.29
N ARG A 391 16.47 -5.70 -14.57
CA ARG A 391 16.51 -4.22 -14.50
C ARG A 391 15.83 -3.61 -15.74
N PRO A 392 14.73 -2.84 -15.60
CA PRO A 392 14.14 -2.15 -16.75
C PRO A 392 15.15 -1.17 -17.34
N GLY A 393 15.24 -1.15 -18.67
CA GLY A 393 15.96 -0.12 -19.41
C GLY A 393 15.33 1.26 -19.19
N ALA A 394 16.14 2.32 -19.25
CA ALA A 394 15.64 3.67 -19.07
C ALA A 394 14.63 4.01 -20.19
N PRO A 395 13.41 4.51 -19.86
CA PRO A 395 12.52 5.06 -20.87
C PRO A 395 13.12 6.35 -21.46
N ALA A 396 12.90 6.57 -22.76
CA ALA A 396 13.26 7.82 -23.43
C ALA A 396 12.54 9.01 -22.76
N PRO A 397 13.21 10.15 -22.55
CA PRO A 397 12.56 11.35 -22.04
C PRO A 397 11.46 11.78 -23.00
N VAL A 398 10.29 12.12 -22.47
CA VAL A 398 9.23 12.75 -23.25
C VAL A 398 9.73 14.16 -23.58
N SER A 399 10.00 14.40 -24.86
CA SER A 399 10.32 15.74 -25.35
C SER A 399 9.22 16.70 -24.96
N ALA A 400 9.53 17.69 -24.13
CA ALA A 400 8.75 18.90 -24.07
C ALA A 400 8.83 19.53 -25.47
N THR A 401 7.79 19.37 -26.28
CA THR A 401 7.65 20.16 -27.50
C THR A 401 7.51 21.60 -27.06
N ALA A 402 8.61 22.34 -27.14
CA ALA A 402 8.57 23.78 -27.29
C ALA A 402 8.06 24.05 -28.71
N GLY A 403 6.85 24.60 -28.79
CA GLY A 403 6.15 24.97 -30.03
C GLY A 403 4.87 25.69 -29.66
#